data_AF-A0ABC8TMQ5-F1
#
_entry.id   AF-A0ABC8TMQ5-F1
#
_cell.length_a   1.000
_cell.length_b   1.000
_cell.length_c   1.000
_cell.angle_alpha   90.00
_cell.angle_beta   90.00
_cell.angle_gamma   90.00
#
_symmetry.space_group_name_H-M   'P 1'
#
loop_
_entity.id
_entity.type
_entity.pdbx_description
1 polymer ?
#
loop_
_entity_poly.entity_id
_entity_poly.type
_entity_poly.pdbx_seq_one_letter_code
_entity_poly.pdbx_strand_id
1 'polypeptide(L)'
;MFVPIKPYLSTSAELSSYQHTKYHKQTKNQWARDDPAFVVICILLLAVSTLAYCAAYDHSVGHAVFVVISVLLLHFLIAGAVLATCCWFLTNTYLREEAPNSHVVEQRVELLYAFDVHCNSFFPMFAVLYVIHYFLSPLLVAHGFFPVLLSNLLCMMAASYYHYLNFLGYDVLPFLERTTFFLYPIGIVIILSPILILSGFNPSRYFMNMYFS
;
A
#
# COMPACT_ATOMS: atom_id res chain seq x y z
N MET A 1 -28.63 -31.02 -19.54
CA MET A 1 -28.08 -29.72 -19.97
C MET A 1 -27.86 -28.89 -18.71
N PHE A 2 -26.66 -28.95 -18.13
CA PHE A 2 -26.30 -28.17 -16.94
C PHE A 2 -25.77 -26.80 -17.41
N VAL A 3 -26.49 -25.74 -17.07
CA VAL A 3 -26.00 -24.37 -17.23
C VAL A 3 -25.29 -24.00 -15.93
N PRO A 4 -23.99 -23.70 -15.93
CA PRO A 4 -23.33 -23.22 -14.72
C PRO A 4 -23.73 -21.76 -14.49
N ILE A 5 -24.35 -21.49 -13.35
CA ILE A 5 -24.63 -20.14 -12.86
C ILE A 5 -23.28 -19.57 -12.38
N LYS A 6 -22.64 -18.71 -13.20
CA LYS A 6 -21.51 -17.89 -12.75
C LYS A 6 -22.03 -16.81 -11.76
N PRO A 7 -21.28 -16.48 -10.70
CA PRO A 7 -21.73 -15.56 -9.65
C PRO A 7 -21.73 -14.11 -10.18
N TYR A 8 -22.92 -13.55 -10.40
CA TYR A 8 -23.11 -12.19 -10.95
C TYR A 8 -22.91 -11.04 -9.94
N LEU A 9 -22.63 -11.34 -8.67
CA LEU A 9 -22.56 -10.29 -7.63
C LEU A 9 -21.20 -9.61 -7.48
N SER A 10 -20.08 -10.24 -7.87
CA SER A 10 -18.75 -9.61 -7.74
C SER A 10 -18.42 -8.67 -8.90
N THR A 11 -19.05 -8.86 -10.06
CA THR A 11 -18.78 -8.09 -11.28
C THR A 11 -19.46 -6.73 -11.33
N SER A 12 -20.53 -6.50 -10.57
CA SER A 12 -21.29 -5.24 -10.64
C SER A 12 -20.57 -4.05 -9.99
N ALA A 13 -19.89 -4.28 -8.86
CA ALA A 13 -19.08 -3.26 -8.18
C ALA A 13 -17.85 -2.86 -9.01
N GLU A 14 -17.19 -3.86 -9.61
CA GLU A 14 -16.09 -3.64 -10.54
C GLU A 14 -16.57 -2.84 -11.77
N LEU A 15 -17.65 -3.26 -12.43
CA LEU A 15 -18.19 -2.55 -13.60
C LEU A 15 -18.55 -1.10 -13.29
N SER A 16 -19.14 -0.84 -12.12
CA SER A 16 -19.49 0.51 -11.67
C SER A 16 -18.25 1.39 -11.51
N SER A 17 -17.21 0.90 -10.82
CA SER A 17 -15.94 1.62 -10.66
C SER A 17 -15.25 1.89 -12.01
N TYR A 18 -15.25 0.90 -12.91
CA TYR A 18 -14.72 1.04 -14.28
C TYR A 18 -15.50 2.08 -15.10
N GLN A 19 -16.83 2.11 -14.98
CA GLN A 19 -17.68 3.09 -15.66
C GLN A 19 -17.47 4.50 -15.10
N HIS A 20 -17.43 4.67 -13.77
CA HIS A 20 -17.16 5.95 -13.13
C HIS A 20 -15.79 6.51 -13.54
N THR A 21 -14.75 5.67 -13.60
CA THR A 21 -13.40 6.07 -14.04
C THR A 21 -13.40 6.51 -15.51
N LYS A 22 -14.11 5.77 -16.40
CA LYS A 22 -14.25 6.15 -17.81
C LYS A 22 -15.06 7.45 -18.00
N TYR A 23 -16.16 7.64 -17.27
CA TYR A 23 -16.97 8.86 -17.30
C TYR A 23 -16.22 10.09 -16.75
N HIS A 24 -15.44 9.93 -15.68
CA HIS A 24 -14.62 11.02 -15.12
C HIS A 24 -13.53 11.46 -16.10
N LYS A 25 -12.91 10.49 -16.80
CA LYS A 25 -11.94 10.79 -17.86
C LYS A 25 -12.56 11.54 -19.04
N GLN A 26 -13.77 11.15 -19.46
CA GLN A 26 -14.48 11.84 -20.55
C GLN A 26 -14.91 13.26 -20.19
N THR A 27 -15.02 13.60 -18.91
CA THR A 27 -15.51 14.93 -18.45
C THR A 27 -14.40 15.85 -17.94
N LYS A 28 -13.31 15.31 -17.36
CA LYS A 28 -12.20 16.11 -16.78
C LYS A 28 -10.82 15.85 -17.38
N ASN A 29 -10.66 14.84 -18.24
CA ASN A 29 -9.39 14.46 -18.88
C ASN A 29 -8.23 14.25 -17.87
N GLN A 30 -8.54 13.71 -16.69
CA GLN A 30 -7.56 13.37 -15.66
C GLN A 30 -7.89 12.03 -15.01
N TRP A 31 -6.86 11.35 -14.51
CA TRP A 31 -6.98 10.05 -13.86
C TRP A 31 -6.97 10.14 -12.34
N ALA A 32 -6.31 11.16 -11.79
CA ALA A 32 -6.27 11.37 -10.36
C ALA A 32 -7.66 11.71 -9.79
N ARG A 33 -7.86 11.29 -8.53
CA ARG A 33 -9.01 11.72 -7.73
C ARG A 33 -8.81 13.16 -7.26
N ASP A 34 -9.89 13.96 -7.30
CA ASP A 34 -9.86 15.39 -6.95
C ASP A 34 -10.17 15.70 -5.48
N ASP A 35 -10.47 14.70 -4.65
CA ASP A 35 -10.83 14.91 -3.24
C ASP A 35 -9.70 14.52 -2.27
N PRO A 36 -9.28 15.43 -1.36
CA PRO A 36 -8.26 15.13 -0.36
C PRO A 36 -8.80 14.25 0.79
N ALA A 37 -10.09 13.91 0.79
CA ALA A 37 -10.77 13.23 1.90
C ALA A 37 -10.12 11.88 2.24
N PHE A 38 -9.73 11.10 1.24
CA PHE A 38 -9.11 9.80 1.46
C PHE A 38 -7.75 9.88 2.16
N VAL A 39 -6.93 10.88 1.80
CA VAL A 39 -5.64 11.15 2.44
C VAL A 39 -5.85 11.57 3.90
N VAL A 40 -6.83 12.44 4.15
CA VAL A 40 -7.19 12.87 5.51
C VAL A 40 -7.61 11.68 6.38
N ILE A 41 -8.42 10.76 5.83
CA ILE A 41 -8.83 9.54 6.53
C ILE A 41 -7.60 8.68 6.89
N CYS A 42 -6.66 8.49 5.96
CA CYS A 42 -5.44 7.73 6.22
C CYS A 42 -4.60 8.35 7.34
N ILE A 43 -4.42 9.68 7.32
CA ILE A 43 -3.68 10.42 8.36
C ILE A 43 -4.37 10.28 9.72
N LEU A 44 -5.69 10.45 9.78
CA LEU A 44 -6.45 10.34 11.04
C LEU A 44 -6.37 8.93 11.63
N LEU A 45 -6.56 7.89 10.80
CA LEU A 45 -6.47 6.51 11.27
C LEU A 45 -5.06 6.14 11.71
N LEU A 46 -4.05 6.59 10.98
CA LEU A 46 -2.65 6.39 11.35
C LEU A 46 -2.34 7.09 12.68
N ALA A 47 -2.77 8.34 12.85
CA ALA A 47 -2.60 9.09 14.09
C ALA A 47 -3.26 8.38 15.27
N VAL A 48 -4.51 7.93 15.13
CA VAL A 48 -5.24 7.19 16.17
C VAL A 48 -4.53 5.89 16.52
N SER A 49 -4.06 5.13 15.52
CA SER A 49 -3.34 3.89 15.78
C SER A 49 -2.01 4.15 16.49
N THR A 50 -1.23 5.15 16.05
CA THR A 50 0.04 5.50 16.69
C THR A 50 -0.15 6.00 18.11
N LEU A 51 -1.20 6.80 18.37
CA LEU A 51 -1.58 7.21 19.73
C LEU A 51 -1.90 6.01 20.62
N ALA A 52 -2.57 4.97 20.09
CA ALA A 52 -2.83 3.75 20.84
C ALA A 52 -1.54 3.01 21.21
N TYR A 53 -0.55 2.93 20.30
CA TYR A 53 0.78 2.41 20.65
C TYR A 53 1.46 3.24 21.73
N CYS A 54 1.43 4.58 21.61
CA CYS A 54 2.03 5.45 22.61
C CYS A 54 1.37 5.28 23.98
N ALA A 55 0.04 5.15 24.03
CA ALA A 55 -0.69 4.90 25.27
C ALA A 55 -0.34 3.54 25.92
N ALA A 56 0.04 2.54 25.11
CA ALA A 56 0.37 1.20 25.59
C ALA A 56 1.85 1.03 25.97
N TYR A 57 2.76 1.68 25.24
CA TYR A 57 4.21 1.41 25.30
C TYR A 57 5.08 2.61 25.64
N ASP A 58 4.57 3.85 25.57
CA ASP A 58 5.34 5.04 25.88
C ASP A 58 5.22 5.43 27.36
N HIS A 59 6.18 6.22 27.83
CA HIS A 59 6.25 6.74 29.19
C HIS A 59 6.27 8.27 29.25
N SER A 60 6.45 8.95 28.11
CA SER A 60 6.54 10.41 28.04
C SER A 60 5.59 11.00 27.00
N VAL A 61 4.77 11.97 27.41
CA VAL A 61 3.86 12.68 26.49
C VAL A 61 4.61 13.41 25.39
N GLY A 62 5.79 13.98 25.70
CA GLY A 62 6.61 14.67 24.70
C GLY A 62 7.15 13.70 23.64
N HIS A 63 7.53 12.49 24.07
CA HIS A 63 7.98 11.45 23.17
C HIS A 63 6.82 10.90 22.32
N ALA A 64 5.64 10.72 22.91
CA ALA A 64 4.44 10.31 22.17
C ALA A 64 4.08 11.28 21.04
N VAL A 65 4.15 12.60 21.29
CA VAL A 65 3.94 13.62 20.26
C VAL A 65 4.98 13.51 19.15
N PHE A 66 6.26 13.31 19.50
CA PHE A 66 7.32 13.09 18.52
C PHE A 66 7.03 11.85 17.65
N VAL A 67 6.67 10.72 18.26
CA VAL A 67 6.38 9.44 17.57
C VAL A 67 5.19 9.60 16.61
N VAL A 68 4.11 10.24 17.04
CA VAL A 68 2.94 10.49 16.17
C VAL A 68 3.34 11.34 14.97
N ILE A 69 4.03 12.46 15.18
CA ILE A 69 4.47 13.33 14.09
C ILE A 69 5.44 12.59 13.16
N SER A 70 6.42 11.86 13.72
CA SER A 70 7.41 11.13 12.92
C SER A 70 6.76 10.05 12.06
N VAL A 71 5.80 9.28 12.59
CA VAL A 71 5.09 8.25 11.81
C VAL A 71 4.25 8.88 10.70
N LEU A 72 3.47 9.93 11.00
CA LEU A 72 2.66 10.60 9.98
C LEU A 72 3.51 11.18 8.83
N LEU A 73 4.59 11.88 9.19
CA LEU A 73 5.46 12.53 8.20
C LEU A 73 6.32 11.51 7.44
N LEU A 74 7.02 10.63 8.14
CA LEU A 74 8.01 9.74 7.52
C LEU A 74 7.35 8.53 6.85
N HIS A 75 6.43 7.84 7.54
CA HIS A 75 5.90 6.56 7.06
C HIS A 75 4.82 6.73 5.99
N PHE A 76 4.04 7.80 6.07
CA PHE A 76 2.96 8.04 5.12
C PHE A 76 3.31 9.12 4.10
N LEU A 77 3.58 10.36 4.53
CA LEU A 77 3.75 11.47 3.57
C LEU A 77 5.05 11.37 2.77
N ILE A 78 6.21 11.30 3.43
CA ILE A 78 7.52 11.31 2.77
C ILE A 78 7.74 9.99 2.02
N ALA A 79 7.58 8.84 2.68
CA ALA A 79 7.70 7.55 2.01
C ALA A 79 6.70 7.41 0.86
N GLY A 80 5.46 7.87 1.04
CA GLY A 80 4.44 7.87 0.00
C GLY A 80 4.78 8.77 -1.19
N ALA A 81 5.26 9.99 -0.94
CA ALA A 81 5.68 10.91 -2.00
C ALA A 81 6.88 10.36 -2.79
N VAL A 82 7.86 9.76 -2.10
CA VAL A 82 9.01 9.11 -2.73
C VAL A 82 8.56 7.92 -3.58
N LEU A 83 7.74 7.01 -3.02
CA LEU A 83 7.24 5.85 -3.76
C LEU A 83 6.39 6.27 -4.96
N ALA A 84 5.49 7.24 -4.80
CA ALA A 84 4.67 7.78 -5.88
C ALA A 84 5.53 8.40 -6.98
N THR A 85 6.57 9.17 -6.62
CA THR A 85 7.50 9.76 -7.59
C THR A 85 8.29 8.69 -8.34
N CYS A 86 8.78 7.66 -7.64
CA CYS A 86 9.47 6.52 -8.26
C CYS A 86 8.55 5.76 -9.22
N CYS A 87 7.33 5.41 -8.80
CA CYS A 87 6.37 4.71 -9.66
C CYS A 87 5.93 5.56 -10.86
N TRP A 88 5.70 6.85 -10.65
CA TRP A 88 5.41 7.82 -11.71
C TRP A 88 6.54 7.92 -12.73
N PHE A 89 7.78 7.98 -12.26
CA PHE A 89 8.95 8.02 -13.12
C PHE A 89 9.10 6.72 -13.92
N LEU A 90 9.02 5.56 -13.26
CA LEU A 90 9.17 4.25 -13.89
C LEU A 90 8.07 4.00 -14.93
N THR A 91 6.82 4.31 -14.61
CA THR A 91 5.69 4.10 -15.53
C THR A 91 5.78 4.95 -16.78
N ASN A 92 6.08 6.23 -16.61
CA ASN A 92 6.18 7.16 -17.74
C ASN A 92 7.41 6.95 -18.60
N THR A 93 8.46 6.31 -18.07
CA THR A 93 9.72 6.07 -18.79
C THR A 93 9.76 4.70 -19.46
N TYR A 94 9.24 3.66 -18.81
CA TYR A 94 9.45 2.27 -19.25
C TYR A 94 8.19 1.48 -19.57
N LEU A 95 7.02 1.89 -19.07
CA LEU A 95 5.80 1.06 -19.15
C LEU A 95 4.76 1.64 -20.10
N ARG A 96 5.02 2.78 -20.75
CA ARG A 96 4.05 3.35 -21.69
C ARG A 96 4.10 2.62 -23.02
N GLU A 97 2.93 2.35 -23.58
CA GLU A 97 2.81 1.81 -24.95
C GLU A 97 3.46 2.78 -25.95
N GLU A 98 4.29 2.26 -26.85
CA GLU A 98 4.83 3.02 -27.97
C GLU A 98 3.69 3.28 -28.97
N ALA A 99 3.35 4.55 -29.20
CA ALA A 99 2.10 4.97 -29.85
C ALA A 99 1.81 4.24 -31.19
N PRO A 100 0.67 3.53 -31.33
CA PRO A 100 0.35 2.88 -32.60
C PRO A 100 -0.12 3.83 -33.72
N ASN A 101 -0.55 5.08 -33.45
CA ASN A 101 -1.04 6.00 -34.49
C ASN A 101 -0.94 7.48 -34.10
N SER A 102 -0.52 8.34 -35.03
CA SER A 102 -0.24 9.79 -34.88
C SER A 102 -1.42 10.70 -34.51
N HIS A 103 -2.61 10.14 -34.29
CA HIS A 103 -3.85 10.90 -34.02
C HIS A 103 -4.43 10.68 -32.61
N VAL A 104 -3.75 9.93 -31.74
CA VAL A 104 -4.17 9.74 -30.34
C VAL A 104 -3.34 10.65 -29.43
N VAL A 105 -4.01 11.43 -28.56
CA VAL A 105 -3.36 12.29 -27.58
C VAL A 105 -2.49 11.43 -26.64
N GLU A 106 -1.20 11.75 -26.51
CA GLU A 106 -0.31 11.06 -25.58
C GLU A 106 -0.84 11.17 -24.14
N GLN A 107 -1.12 10.02 -23.52
CA GLN A 107 -1.53 9.95 -22.12
C GLN A 107 -0.33 9.63 -21.24
N ARG A 108 -0.24 10.33 -20.11
CA ARG A 108 0.84 10.17 -19.13
C ARG A 108 0.22 9.85 -17.78
N VAL A 109 0.95 9.11 -16.96
CA VAL A 109 0.59 8.91 -15.57
C VAL A 109 0.80 10.24 -14.84
N GLU A 110 -0.22 10.71 -14.15
CA GLU A 110 -0.16 11.89 -13.29
C GLU A 110 0.51 11.55 -11.97
N LEU A 111 1.31 12.45 -11.41
CA LEU A 111 1.94 12.23 -10.10
C LEU A 111 0.88 12.03 -8.99
N LEU A 112 -0.21 12.81 -9.06
CA LEU A 112 -1.30 12.71 -8.10
C LEU A 112 -2.02 11.36 -8.17
N TYR A 113 -2.12 10.78 -9.36
CA TYR A 113 -2.63 9.42 -9.53
C TYR A 113 -1.69 8.39 -8.90
N ALA A 114 -0.38 8.50 -9.11
CA ALA A 114 0.60 7.61 -8.50
C ALA A 114 0.56 7.67 -6.96
N PHE A 115 0.31 8.86 -6.40
CA PHE A 115 0.12 9.04 -4.96
C PHE A 115 -1.22 8.48 -4.46
N ASP A 116 -2.30 8.57 -5.24
CA ASP A 116 -3.58 7.92 -4.92
C ASP A 116 -3.44 6.39 -4.88
N VAL A 117 -2.70 5.80 -5.83
CA VAL A 117 -2.36 4.36 -5.83
C VAL A 117 -1.57 3.98 -4.57
N HIS A 118 -0.62 4.82 -4.13
CA HIS A 118 0.07 4.63 -2.86
C HIS A 118 -0.91 4.64 -1.68
N CYS A 119 -1.80 5.63 -1.59
CA CYS A 119 -2.77 5.73 -0.50
C CYS A 119 -3.69 4.50 -0.46
N ASN A 120 -4.17 4.05 -1.63
CA ASN A 120 -5.05 2.88 -1.76
C ASN A 120 -4.32 1.60 -1.29
N SER A 121 -3.06 1.44 -1.68
CA SER A 121 -2.24 0.30 -1.28
C SER A 121 -1.81 0.34 0.19
N PHE A 122 -1.58 1.56 0.72
CA PHE A 122 -1.19 1.79 2.10
C PHE A 122 -2.30 1.42 3.07
N PHE A 123 -3.57 1.69 2.74
CA PHE A 123 -4.67 1.51 3.68
C PHE A 123 -4.83 0.05 4.19
N PRO A 124 -4.83 -1.00 3.35
CA PRO A 124 -4.86 -2.38 3.83
C PRO A 124 -3.56 -2.81 4.51
N MET A 125 -2.41 -2.33 4.03
CA MET A 125 -1.12 -2.57 4.68
C MET A 125 -1.11 -1.97 6.10
N PHE A 126 -1.66 -0.78 6.26
CA PHE A 126 -1.88 -0.11 7.55
C PHE A 126 -2.74 -0.96 8.47
N ALA A 127 -3.87 -1.47 7.99
CA ALA A 127 -4.75 -2.32 8.78
C ALA A 127 -4.00 -3.56 9.32
N VAL A 128 -3.12 -4.17 8.52
CA VAL A 128 -2.32 -5.32 8.95
C VAL A 128 -1.18 -4.92 9.90
N LEU A 129 -0.33 -3.96 9.50
CA LEU A 129 0.91 -3.63 10.21
C LEU A 129 0.74 -2.70 11.41
N TYR A 130 -0.36 -1.95 11.50
CA TYR A 130 -0.60 -1.04 12.62
C TYR A 130 -1.74 -1.57 13.49
N VAL A 131 -2.90 -1.86 12.91
CA VAL A 131 -4.09 -2.25 13.70
C VAL A 131 -4.02 -3.69 14.16
N ILE A 132 -3.91 -4.67 13.26
CA ILE A 132 -3.84 -6.09 13.62
C ILE A 132 -2.56 -6.38 14.42
N HIS A 133 -1.43 -5.82 13.97
CA HIS A 133 -0.18 -5.89 14.70
C HIS A 133 -0.32 -5.37 16.14
N TYR A 134 -1.07 -4.28 16.39
CA TYR A 134 -1.21 -3.72 17.75
C TYR A 134 -1.81 -4.75 18.70
N PHE A 135 -2.90 -5.40 18.30
CA PHE A 135 -3.55 -6.43 19.13
C PHE A 135 -2.67 -7.67 19.30
N LEU A 136 -1.89 -8.04 18.28
CA LEU A 136 -0.99 -9.19 18.32
C LEU A 136 0.37 -8.86 18.98
N SER A 137 0.67 -7.59 19.22
CA SER A 137 2.03 -7.15 19.58
C SER A 137 2.62 -7.81 20.83
N PRO A 138 1.87 -8.11 21.91
CA PRO A 138 2.43 -8.85 23.06
C PRO A 138 2.92 -10.25 22.67
N LEU A 139 2.26 -10.89 21.70
CA LEU A 139 2.67 -12.19 21.16
C LEU A 139 3.84 -12.05 20.17
N LEU A 140 3.81 -11.04 19.30
CA LEU A 140 4.80 -10.85 18.23
C LEU A 140 6.17 -10.40 18.74
N VAL A 141 6.20 -9.67 19.85
CA VAL A 141 7.44 -9.13 20.46
C VAL A 141 8.11 -10.17 21.38
N ALA A 142 7.41 -11.24 21.75
CA ALA A 142 7.96 -12.29 22.60
C ALA A 142 9.20 -12.99 22.00
N HIS A 143 9.97 -13.65 22.86
CA HIS A 143 11.12 -14.45 22.43
C HIS A 143 10.70 -15.85 21.98
N GLY A 144 11.38 -16.37 20.96
CA GLY A 144 11.19 -17.72 20.46
C GLY A 144 10.95 -17.75 18.95
N PHE A 145 10.82 -18.97 18.42
CA PHE A 145 10.63 -19.18 16.98
C PHE A 145 9.23 -18.74 16.50
N PHE A 146 8.17 -19.04 17.27
CA PHE A 146 6.79 -18.71 16.86
C PHE A 146 6.54 -17.20 16.67
N PRO A 147 6.97 -16.30 17.57
CA PRO A 147 6.85 -14.84 17.33
C PRO A 147 7.63 -14.36 16.11
N VAL A 148 8.84 -14.88 15.90
CA VAL A 148 9.66 -14.59 14.70
C VAL A 148 8.92 -15.00 13.44
N LEU A 149 8.40 -16.23 13.40
CA LEU A 149 7.64 -16.75 12.27
C LEU A 149 6.41 -15.87 11.99
N LEU A 150 5.58 -15.63 13.00
CA LEU A 150 4.34 -14.87 12.83
C LEU A 150 4.59 -13.41 12.41
N SER A 151 5.60 -12.76 13.00
CA SER A 151 5.98 -11.38 12.64
C SER A 151 6.45 -11.28 11.19
N ASN A 152 7.30 -12.21 10.74
CA ASN A 152 7.74 -12.24 9.34
C ASN A 152 6.59 -12.55 8.37
N LEU A 153 5.70 -13.49 8.70
CA LEU A 153 4.54 -13.81 7.86
C LEU A 153 3.58 -12.62 7.74
N LEU A 154 3.35 -11.89 8.83
CA LEU A 154 2.52 -10.69 8.86
C LEU A 154 3.15 -9.57 8.00
N CYS A 155 4.46 -9.36 8.13
CA CYS A 155 5.20 -8.41 7.28
C CYS A 155 5.18 -8.81 5.80
N MET A 156 5.41 -10.09 5.50
CA MET A 156 5.39 -10.65 4.15
C MET A 156 4.01 -10.46 3.51
N MET A 157 2.93 -10.78 4.23
CA MET A 157 1.56 -10.60 3.76
C MET A 157 1.26 -9.13 3.46
N ALA A 158 1.57 -8.23 4.39
CA ALA A 158 1.26 -6.82 4.22
C ALA A 158 2.04 -6.17 3.06
N ALA A 159 3.34 -6.48 2.93
CA ALA A 159 4.17 -6.01 1.82
C ALA A 159 3.70 -6.58 0.47
N SER A 160 3.34 -7.86 0.43
CA SER A 160 2.81 -8.50 -0.79
C SER A 160 1.50 -7.84 -1.22
N TYR A 161 0.61 -7.57 -0.27
CA TYR A 161 -0.68 -6.93 -0.54
C TYR A 161 -0.51 -5.49 -1.05
N TYR A 162 0.40 -4.72 -0.44
CA TYR A 162 0.75 -3.37 -0.90
C TYR A 162 1.20 -3.35 -2.37
N HIS A 163 2.09 -4.27 -2.76
CA HIS A 163 2.57 -4.34 -4.15
C HIS A 163 1.49 -4.87 -5.11
N TYR A 164 0.65 -5.79 -4.67
CA TYR A 164 -0.47 -6.28 -5.48
C TYR A 164 -1.49 -5.17 -5.79
N LEU A 165 -1.82 -4.32 -4.82
CA LEU A 165 -2.70 -3.18 -5.06
C LEU A 165 -2.06 -2.09 -5.92
N ASN A 166 -0.74 -1.88 -5.83
CA ASN A 166 -0.03 -1.02 -6.78
C ASN A 166 -0.20 -1.56 -8.20
N PHE A 167 0.05 -2.85 -8.42
CA PHE A 167 -0.17 -3.51 -9.71
C PHE A 167 -1.60 -3.26 -10.23
N LEU A 168 -2.62 -3.56 -9.41
CA LEU A 168 -4.01 -3.39 -9.81
C LEU A 168 -4.35 -1.93 -10.14
N GLY A 169 -3.78 -0.98 -9.39
CA GLY A 169 -3.92 0.45 -9.67
C GLY A 169 -3.43 0.79 -11.08
N TYR A 170 -2.17 0.49 -11.37
CA TYR A 170 -1.59 0.84 -12.67
C TYR A 170 -2.16 0.02 -13.84
N ASP A 171 -2.63 -1.21 -13.62
CA ASP A 171 -3.21 -2.09 -14.65
C ASP A 171 -4.53 -1.55 -15.24
N VAL A 172 -5.23 -0.68 -14.51
CA VAL A 172 -6.45 -0.02 -15.00
C VAL A 172 -6.15 1.00 -16.12
N LEU A 173 -4.91 1.48 -16.22
CA LEU A 173 -4.51 2.47 -17.21
C LEU A 173 -4.25 1.81 -18.57
N PRO A 174 -5.09 2.05 -19.59
CA PRO A 174 -5.03 1.31 -20.86
C PRO A 174 -3.85 1.68 -21.75
N PHE A 175 -3.07 2.70 -21.39
CA PHE A 175 -1.88 3.17 -22.13
C PHE A 175 -0.57 2.68 -21.48
N LEU A 176 -0.67 1.88 -20.42
CA LEU A 176 0.48 1.20 -19.82
C LEU A 176 0.50 -0.26 -20.26
N GLU A 177 1.65 -0.72 -20.71
CA GLU A 177 1.94 -2.13 -20.94
C GLU A 177 2.87 -2.67 -19.85
N ARG A 178 2.90 -4.01 -19.70
CA ARG A 178 3.84 -4.72 -18.81
C ARG A 178 3.78 -4.26 -17.34
N THR A 179 2.61 -3.84 -16.89
CA THR A 179 2.30 -3.47 -15.49
C THR A 179 2.64 -4.57 -14.49
N THR A 180 2.74 -5.84 -14.93
CA THR A 180 3.24 -6.99 -14.15
C THR A 180 4.60 -6.75 -13.48
N PHE A 181 5.39 -5.78 -13.95
CA PHE A 181 6.58 -5.26 -13.27
C PHE A 181 6.33 -4.96 -11.78
N PHE A 182 5.17 -4.41 -11.42
CA PHE A 182 4.81 -4.08 -10.03
C PHE A 182 4.66 -5.30 -9.11
N LEU A 183 4.56 -6.52 -9.67
CA LEU A 183 4.50 -7.77 -8.90
C LEU A 183 5.89 -8.32 -8.53
N TYR A 184 6.98 -7.86 -9.18
CA TYR A 184 8.33 -8.38 -8.91
C TYR A 184 8.79 -8.23 -7.45
N PRO A 185 8.50 -7.11 -6.76
CA PRO A 185 8.79 -7.00 -5.33
C PRO A 185 8.14 -8.08 -4.46
N ILE A 186 6.99 -8.63 -4.86
CA ILE A 186 6.34 -9.76 -4.15
C ILE A 186 7.25 -10.99 -4.20
N GLY A 187 7.84 -11.29 -5.36
CA GLY A 187 8.81 -12.38 -5.49
C GLY A 187 10.01 -12.20 -4.56
N ILE A 188 10.54 -10.97 -4.47
CA ILE A 188 11.63 -10.63 -3.54
C ILE A 188 11.21 -10.87 -2.09
N VAL A 189 10.02 -10.39 -1.70
CA VAL A 189 9.48 -10.57 -0.34
C VAL A 189 9.29 -12.05 0.02
N ILE A 190 8.81 -12.87 -0.91
CA ILE A 190 8.65 -14.33 -0.72
C ILE A 190 10.00 -15.02 -0.52
N ILE A 191 11.04 -14.60 -1.24
CA ILE A 191 12.39 -15.18 -1.12
C ILE A 191 13.09 -14.69 0.16
N LEU A 192 12.94 -13.42 0.53
CA LEU A 192 13.58 -12.84 1.71
C LEU A 192 12.94 -13.33 3.02
N SER A 193 11.62 -13.54 3.04
CA SER A 193 10.88 -14.03 4.22
C SER A 193 11.52 -15.25 4.91
N PRO A 194 11.77 -16.39 4.24
CA PRO A 194 12.39 -17.54 4.88
C PRO A 194 13.82 -17.25 5.37
N ILE A 195 14.58 -16.41 4.66
CA ILE A 195 15.93 -16.01 5.08
C ILE A 195 15.86 -15.24 6.41
N LEU A 196 14.93 -14.29 6.53
CA LEU A 196 14.72 -13.51 7.76
C LEU A 196 14.27 -14.42 8.91
N ILE A 197 13.35 -15.36 8.66
CA ILE A 197 12.89 -16.33 9.66
C ILE A 197 14.06 -17.19 10.16
N LEU A 198 14.87 -17.74 9.25
CA LEU A 198 16.01 -18.60 9.60
C LEU A 198 17.13 -17.83 10.31
N SER A 199 17.31 -16.54 9.99
CA SER A 199 18.26 -15.67 10.71
C SER A 199 17.80 -15.30 12.13
N GLY A 200 16.54 -15.57 12.48
CA GLY A 200 15.94 -15.18 13.75
C GLY A 200 15.53 -13.70 13.83
N PHE A 201 15.58 -12.96 12.71
CA PHE A 201 15.18 -11.55 12.66
C PHE A 201 13.67 -11.41 12.86
N ASN A 202 13.26 -10.52 13.76
CA ASN A 202 11.85 -10.27 14.06
C ASN A 202 11.51 -8.79 13.73
N PRO A 203 10.78 -8.54 12.63
CA PRO A 203 10.39 -7.19 12.21
C PRO A 203 9.61 -6.42 13.28
N SER A 204 8.71 -7.09 14.01
CA SER A 204 7.90 -6.47 15.08
C SER A 204 8.77 -5.95 16.21
N ARG A 205 9.75 -6.74 16.66
CA ARG A 205 10.72 -6.31 17.69
C ARG A 205 11.57 -5.14 17.19
N TYR A 206 12.04 -5.22 15.94
CA TYR A 206 12.82 -4.13 15.35
C TYR A 206 12.03 -2.81 15.31
N PHE A 207 10.77 -2.86 14.85
CA PHE A 207 9.89 -1.70 14.82
C PHE A 207 9.61 -1.14 16.22
N MET A 208 9.25 -1.99 17.17
CA MET A 208 8.98 -1.55 18.54
C MET A 208 10.23 -0.94 19.19
N ASN A 209 11.40 -1.52 18.97
CA ASN A 209 12.64 -0.99 19.54
C ASN A 209 13.05 0.35 18.91
N MET A 210 12.72 0.60 17.64
CA MET A 210 13.02 1.88 16.99
C MET A 210 12.24 3.04 17.62
N TYR A 211 11.02 2.78 18.10
CA TYR A 211 10.09 3.82 18.54
C TYR A 211 9.83 3.85 20.04
N PHE A 212 10.08 2.77 20.79
CA PHE A 212 9.70 2.65 22.21
C PHE A 212 10.80 2.00 23.08
N SER A 213 12.05 1.93 22.58
CA SER A 213 13.19 1.45 23.37
C SER A 213 13.90 2.56 24.14
#